data_AF-A0A831JZ28-F1
#
_entry.id   AF-A0A831JZ28-F1
#
_cell.length_a   1.000
_cell.length_b   1.000
_cell.length_c   1.000
_cell.angle_alpha   90.00
_cell.angle_beta   90.00
_cell.angle_gamma   90.00
#
_symmetry.space_group_name_H-M   'P 1'
#
loop_
_entity.id
_entity.type
_entity.pdbx_description
1 polymer ?
#
loop_
_entity_poly.entity_id
_entity_poly.type
_entity_poly.pdbx_seq_one_letter_code
_entity_poly.pdbx_strand_id
1 'polypeptide(L)'
;CNISDRFVESIEDEQIENLYQNIKKIYEDVLSLNLKPCIAFQENEVIDFSCIDLSQYITKTFFPTVNKAACKFFSEKANIVNLQVRSSDLRKIINNNLEKLYNKLDKLQQELNEAKNADTFRLYGELITANMHLLKKGMESFKTINYYTGEEIEIPIDKKYSPSENAQRYFKKYSKLKNANKIIEKQISDTLEEITYLEGQLVNLENCTLPSEIEEIKNELSEQGYIHKQQKKKISRQTLSQPLHVVSSDGFDIYIGKNNTQNDYLTLKFANPNDIWLHTKDIPGSHVIIKTNNKSVPETTLIEAAKLAAKYSKAKNSSNVPVDYTLKKYVKKPSGAKPGFVIYTNQKTLYVNPE
;
A
#
# COMPACT_ATOMS: atom_id res chain seq x y z
N CYS A 1 24.58 -4.70 15.55
CA CYS A 1 25.06 -5.70 16.52
C CYS A 1 23.88 -6.55 16.96
N ASN A 2 23.91 -7.86 16.71
CA ASN A 2 22.94 -8.80 17.26
C ASN A 2 23.17 -8.88 18.78
N ILE A 3 22.30 -8.24 19.56
CA ILE A 3 22.24 -8.45 21.00
C ILE A 3 21.52 -9.78 21.19
N SER A 4 22.28 -10.88 21.13
CA SER A 4 21.79 -12.18 21.57
C SER A 4 21.98 -12.25 23.08
N ASP A 5 20.89 -12.35 23.84
CA ASP A 5 20.96 -12.61 25.28
C ASP A 5 21.70 -13.94 25.51
N ARG A 6 22.83 -13.88 26.22
CA ARG A 6 23.64 -15.05 26.58
C ARG A 6 23.62 -15.24 28.09
N PHE A 7 23.64 -16.50 28.52
CA PHE A 7 23.77 -16.83 29.94
C PHE A 7 25.13 -16.40 30.47
N VAL A 8 25.17 -15.81 31.67
CA VAL A 8 26.40 -15.34 32.32
C VAL A 8 27.45 -16.45 32.45
N GLU A 9 27.00 -17.69 32.61
CA GLU A 9 27.83 -18.90 32.70
C GLU A 9 28.57 -19.25 31.39
N SER A 10 28.19 -18.62 30.26
CA SER A 10 28.79 -18.87 28.94
C SER A 10 29.80 -17.80 28.50
N ILE A 11 30.15 -16.87 29.39
CA ILE A 11 31.09 -15.78 29.11
C ILE A 11 32.52 -16.27 29.30
N GLU A 12 33.36 -16.10 28.27
CA GLU A 12 34.78 -16.44 28.29
C GLU A 12 35.61 -15.34 28.99
N ASP A 13 36.77 -15.67 29.56
CA ASP A 13 37.65 -14.73 30.28
C ASP A 13 38.02 -13.48 29.43
N GLU A 14 38.22 -13.64 28.12
CA GLU A 14 38.48 -12.54 27.19
C GLU A 14 37.30 -11.56 27.08
N GLN A 15 36.07 -12.08 27.16
CA GLN A 15 34.85 -11.27 27.13
C GLN A 15 34.64 -10.53 28.46
N ILE A 16 35.00 -11.15 29.59
CA ILE A 16 35.00 -10.49 30.91
C ILE A 16 36.00 -9.33 30.91
N GLU A 17 37.21 -9.54 30.40
CA GLU A 17 38.23 -8.49 30.30
C GLU A 17 37.75 -7.34 29.40
N ASN A 18 37.19 -7.65 28.23
CA ASN A 18 36.61 -6.65 27.34
C ASN A 18 35.46 -5.87 28.00
N LEU A 19 34.60 -6.52 28.77
CA LEU A 19 33.52 -5.87 29.52
C LEU A 19 34.11 -4.93 30.58
N TYR A 20 35.08 -5.40 31.36
CA TYR A 20 35.77 -4.58 32.35
C TYR A 20 36.43 -3.35 31.74
N GLN A 21 37.16 -3.51 30.63
CA GLN A 21 37.79 -2.38 29.92
C GLN A 21 36.77 -1.36 29.41
N ASN A 22 35.64 -1.81 28.87
CA ASN A 22 34.57 -0.91 28.42
C ASN A 22 33.91 -0.16 29.58
N ILE A 23 33.62 -0.83 30.70
CA ILE A 23 33.06 -0.19 31.90
C ILE A 23 34.06 0.82 32.47
N LYS A 24 35.34 0.43 32.57
CA LYS A 24 36.41 1.31 33.06
C LYS A 24 36.54 2.56 32.20
N LYS A 25 36.49 2.41 30.87
CA LYS A 25 36.50 3.55 29.94
C LYS A 25 35.31 4.49 30.16
N ILE A 26 34.09 3.95 30.31
CA ILE A 26 32.90 4.77 30.61
C ILE A 26 33.09 5.52 31.92
N TYR A 27 33.62 4.85 32.95
CA TYR A 27 33.88 5.46 34.24
C TYR A 27 34.92 6.60 34.15
N GLU A 28 36.01 6.40 33.41
CA GLU A 28 37.03 7.43 33.13
C GLU A 28 36.47 8.61 32.33
N ASP A 29 35.65 8.38 31.30
CA ASP A 29 35.00 9.42 30.50
C ASP A 29 34.05 10.28 31.36
N VAL A 30 33.34 9.67 32.32
CA VAL A 30 32.46 10.38 33.26
C VAL A 30 33.27 11.21 34.26
N LEU A 31 34.33 10.64 34.86
CA LEU A 31 35.18 11.35 35.83
C LEU A 31 35.92 12.54 35.20
N SER A 32 36.35 12.39 33.95
CA SER A 32 37.07 13.43 33.20
C SER A 32 36.15 14.47 32.55
N LEU A 33 34.83 14.36 32.73
CA LEU A 33 33.80 15.20 32.08
C LEU A 33 33.88 15.17 30.54
N ASN A 34 34.44 14.11 29.96
CA ASN A 34 34.51 13.88 28.53
C ASN A 34 33.18 13.31 28.00
N LEU A 35 32.09 14.05 28.23
CA LEU A 35 30.76 13.63 27.84
C LEU A 35 30.58 13.75 26.32
N LYS A 36 29.95 12.74 25.73
CA LYS A 36 29.54 12.72 24.33
C LYS A 36 28.03 12.55 24.25
N PRO A 37 27.25 13.61 24.52
CA PRO A 37 25.79 13.53 24.47
C PRO A 37 25.35 13.10 23.07
N CYS A 38 24.57 12.04 23.00
CA CYS A 38 24.12 11.50 21.72
C CYS A 38 22.67 11.03 21.78
N ILE A 39 22.04 11.01 20.60
CA ILE A 39 20.75 10.36 20.36
C ILE A 39 21.00 9.22 19.38
N ALA A 40 20.49 8.04 19.71
CA ALA A 40 20.55 6.84 18.88
C ALA A 40 19.29 6.67 18.05
N PHE A 41 19.49 6.24 16.80
CA PHE A 41 18.43 5.99 15.83
C PHE A 41 18.51 4.56 15.33
N GLN A 42 17.34 3.95 15.13
CA GLN A 42 17.20 2.66 14.44
C GLN A 42 16.04 2.80 13.47
N GLU A 43 16.25 2.44 12.21
CA GLU A 43 15.22 2.56 11.16
C GLU A 43 14.59 3.98 11.08
N ASN A 44 15.40 5.03 11.33
CA ASN A 44 14.97 6.43 11.44
C ASN A 44 14.06 6.78 12.63
N GLU A 45 13.78 5.85 13.53
CA GLU A 45 13.10 6.12 14.79
C GLU A 45 14.09 6.42 15.91
N VAL A 46 13.69 7.34 16.79
CA VAL A 46 14.46 7.73 17.97
C VAL A 46 14.31 6.64 19.03
N ILE A 47 15.41 5.97 19.37
CA ILE A 47 15.39 4.87 20.34
C ILE A 47 15.69 5.39 21.75
N ASP A 48 16.84 6.04 21.92
CA ASP A 48 17.31 6.48 23.22
C ASP A 48 18.27 7.68 23.11
N PHE A 49 18.51 8.35 24.24
CA PHE A 49 19.55 9.36 24.35
C PHE A 49 20.43 9.10 25.58
N SER A 50 21.69 9.54 25.51
CA SER A 50 22.62 9.39 26.63
C SER A 50 23.58 10.56 26.70
N CYS A 51 24.21 10.74 27.86
CA CYS A 51 25.33 11.66 28.06
C CYS A 51 26.68 11.06 27.61
N ILE A 52 26.73 9.74 27.39
CA ILE A 52 27.89 9.00 26.88
C ILE A 52 27.57 8.40 25.51
N ASP A 53 28.61 8.02 24.77
CA ASP A 53 28.45 7.39 23.45
C ASP A 53 27.78 6.00 23.58
N LEU A 54 26.62 5.85 22.95
CA LEU A 54 25.90 4.57 22.88
C LEU A 54 26.50 3.66 21.81
N SER A 55 27.63 3.03 22.09
CA SER A 55 28.38 2.18 21.13
C SER A 55 27.57 1.04 20.50
N GLN A 56 26.49 0.59 21.15
CA GLN A 56 25.58 -0.44 20.65
C GLN A 56 24.81 -0.06 19.38
N TYR A 57 24.64 1.24 19.11
CA TYR A 57 23.94 1.74 17.93
C TYR A 57 24.91 2.28 16.89
N ILE A 58 24.61 2.05 15.61
CA ILE A 58 25.43 2.53 14.48
C ILE A 58 25.07 3.98 14.15
N THR A 59 23.77 4.25 13.97
CA THR A 59 23.27 5.57 13.59
C THR A 59 23.06 6.43 14.82
N LYS A 60 23.92 7.43 15.00
CA LYS A 60 23.89 8.35 16.15
C LYS A 60 24.12 9.78 15.71
N THR A 61 23.47 10.72 16.40
CA THR A 61 23.79 12.14 16.28
C THR A 61 24.31 12.67 17.61
N PHE A 62 25.44 13.37 17.55
CA PHE A 62 26.08 13.97 18.73
C PHE A 62 25.62 15.41 18.92
N PHE A 63 25.54 15.83 20.18
CA PHE A 63 25.07 17.15 20.58
C PHE A 63 26.09 17.85 21.48
N PRO A 64 26.19 19.19 21.42
CA PRO A 64 27.12 19.94 22.25
C PRO A 64 26.85 19.84 23.76
N THR A 65 25.61 19.57 24.17
CA THR A 65 25.22 19.48 25.58
C THR A 65 24.18 18.40 25.80
N VAL A 66 24.15 17.81 27.00
CA VAL A 66 23.13 16.85 27.42
C VAL A 66 21.74 17.46 27.32
N ASN A 67 21.57 18.73 27.71
CA ASN A 67 20.29 19.42 27.59
C ASN A 67 19.82 19.53 26.13
N LYS A 68 20.71 19.79 25.16
CA LYS A 68 20.33 19.83 23.73
C LYS A 68 19.89 18.45 23.24
N ALA A 69 20.60 17.39 23.61
CA ALA A 69 20.21 16.02 23.29
C ALA A 69 18.85 15.66 23.92
N ALA A 70 18.68 15.90 25.23
CA ALA A 70 17.44 15.62 25.95
C ALA A 70 16.25 16.40 25.38
N CYS A 71 16.39 17.71 25.15
CA CYS A 71 15.34 18.53 24.57
C CYS A 71 14.92 18.00 23.19
N LYS A 72 15.89 17.68 22.32
CA LYS A 72 15.61 17.12 21.00
C LYS A 72 14.90 15.77 21.10
N PHE A 73 15.41 14.85 21.91
CA PHE A 73 14.82 13.52 22.15
C PHE A 73 13.36 13.61 22.63
N PHE A 74 13.12 14.33 23.73
CA PHE A 74 11.77 14.45 24.29
C PHE A 74 10.82 15.22 23.37
N SER A 75 11.32 16.19 22.60
CA SER A 75 10.49 16.89 21.61
C SER A 75 10.04 15.96 20.48
N GLU A 76 10.93 15.09 19.97
CA GLU A 76 10.58 14.14 18.91
C GLU A 76 9.62 13.06 19.42
N LYS A 77 9.89 12.51 20.62
CA LYS A 77 8.99 11.54 21.25
C LYS A 77 7.60 12.12 21.53
N ALA A 78 7.53 13.35 22.05
CA ALA A 78 6.26 14.04 22.28
C ALA A 78 5.51 14.31 20.98
N ASN A 79 6.22 14.68 19.90
CA ASN A 79 5.62 14.87 18.58
C ASN A 79 5.01 13.58 18.03
N ILE A 80 5.73 12.44 18.11
CA ILE A 80 5.23 11.13 17.68
C ILE A 80 3.93 10.78 18.41
N VAL A 81 3.93 10.89 19.75
CA VAL A 81 2.74 10.60 20.56
C VAL A 81 1.59 11.55 20.21
N ASN A 82 1.87 12.84 20.01
CA ASN A 82 0.85 13.81 19.62
C ASN A 82 0.21 13.49 18.26
N LEU A 83 1.03 13.13 17.27
CA LEU A 83 0.57 12.71 15.93
C LEU A 83 -0.26 11.43 16.00
N GLN A 84 0.15 10.46 16.81
CA GLN A 84 -0.61 9.21 17.02
C GLN A 84 -1.98 9.49 17.66
N VAL A 85 -2.04 10.34 18.70
CA VAL A 85 -3.31 10.71 19.34
C VAL A 85 -4.21 11.44 18.35
N ARG A 86 -3.69 12.42 17.60
CA ARG A 86 -4.48 13.18 16.61
C ARG A 86 -4.97 12.34 15.44
N SER A 87 -4.19 11.34 15.01
CA SER A 87 -4.56 10.44 13.91
C SER A 87 -5.42 9.25 14.36
N SER A 88 -5.54 8.99 15.67
CA SER A 88 -6.23 7.80 16.20
C SER A 88 -7.69 7.68 15.73
N ASP A 89 -8.45 8.78 15.79
CA ASP A 89 -9.84 8.82 15.34
C ASP A 89 -9.95 8.55 13.83
N LEU A 90 -9.05 9.14 13.02
CA LEU A 90 -9.01 8.92 11.58
C LEU A 90 -8.67 7.46 11.25
N ARG A 91 -7.67 6.89 11.91
CA ARG A 91 -7.29 5.47 11.76
C ARG A 91 -8.48 4.57 12.09
N LYS A 92 -9.21 4.85 13.18
CA LYS A 92 -10.41 4.10 13.56
C LYS A 92 -11.50 4.18 12.49
N ILE A 93 -11.76 5.37 11.95
CA ILE A 93 -12.73 5.57 10.87
C ILE A 93 -12.32 4.79 9.62
N ILE A 94 -11.05 4.87 9.20
CA ILE A 94 -10.54 4.17 8.03
C ILE A 94 -10.65 2.64 8.22
N ASN A 95 -10.19 2.12 9.36
CA ASN A 95 -10.24 0.69 9.66
C ASN A 95 -11.67 0.15 9.68
N ASN A 96 -12.62 0.87 10.27
CA ASN A 96 -14.03 0.48 10.26
C ASN A 96 -14.62 0.43 8.83
N ASN A 97 -14.17 1.30 7.92
CA ASN A 97 -14.60 1.26 6.52
C ASN A 97 -13.93 0.10 5.77
N LEU A 98 -12.63 -0.11 5.98
CA LEU A 98 -11.90 -1.25 5.43
C LEU A 98 -12.54 -2.58 5.84
N GLU A 99 -12.88 -2.76 7.12
CA GLU A 99 -13.56 -3.96 7.62
C GLU A 99 -14.87 -4.24 6.86
N LYS A 100 -15.69 -3.20 6.65
CA LYS A 100 -16.93 -3.33 5.86
C LYS A 100 -16.66 -3.70 4.41
N LEU A 101 -15.61 -3.15 3.80
CA LEU A 101 -15.24 -3.42 2.41
C LEU A 101 -14.69 -4.83 2.23
N TYR A 102 -13.85 -5.32 3.14
CA TYR A 102 -13.39 -6.71 3.11
C TYR A 102 -14.54 -7.70 3.28
N ASN A 103 -15.47 -7.43 4.21
CA ASN A 103 -16.68 -8.25 4.37
C ASN A 103 -17.57 -8.23 3.13
N LYS A 104 -17.68 -7.09 2.45
CA LYS A 104 -18.40 -6.96 1.18
C LYS A 104 -17.69 -7.74 0.06
N LEU A 105 -16.37 -7.63 -0.02
CA LEU A 105 -15.54 -8.33 -1.01
C LEU A 105 -15.69 -9.84 -0.88
N ASP A 106 -15.61 -10.38 0.34
CA ASP A 106 -15.78 -11.81 0.61
C ASP A 106 -17.15 -12.32 0.14
N LYS A 107 -18.24 -11.60 0.46
CA LYS A 107 -19.60 -11.94 -0.02
C LYS A 107 -19.70 -11.93 -1.55
N LEU A 108 -19.16 -10.90 -2.21
CA LEU A 108 -19.17 -10.83 -3.67
C LEU A 108 -18.36 -11.95 -4.31
N GLN A 109 -17.24 -12.34 -3.71
CA GLN A 109 -16.43 -13.47 -4.17
C GLN A 109 -17.16 -14.81 -3.99
N GLN A 110 -17.89 -14.98 -2.89
CA GLN A 110 -18.75 -16.14 -2.66
C GLN A 110 -19.87 -16.22 -3.72
N GLU A 111 -20.59 -15.11 -3.96
CA GLU A 111 -21.63 -15.03 -4.99
C GLU A 111 -21.07 -15.34 -6.40
N LEU A 112 -19.88 -14.82 -6.72
CA LEU A 112 -19.22 -15.09 -8.01
C LEU A 112 -18.84 -16.58 -8.14
N ASN A 113 -18.38 -17.21 -7.07
CA ASN A 113 -18.03 -18.63 -7.07
C ASN A 113 -19.27 -19.52 -7.24
N GLU A 114 -20.38 -19.22 -6.57
CA GLU A 114 -21.66 -19.92 -6.77
C GLU A 114 -22.14 -19.81 -8.22
N ALA A 115 -21.86 -18.67 -8.86
CA ALA A 115 -22.24 -18.40 -10.23
C ALA A 115 -21.32 -19.03 -11.30
N LYS A 116 -20.19 -19.66 -10.93
CA LYS A 116 -19.39 -20.49 -11.86
C LYS A 116 -20.19 -21.69 -12.41
N ASN A 117 -21.23 -22.11 -11.70
CA ASN A 117 -22.20 -23.10 -12.17
C ASN A 117 -23.07 -22.60 -13.36
N ALA A 118 -22.93 -21.34 -13.77
CA ALA A 118 -23.66 -20.81 -14.92
C ALA A 118 -23.30 -21.51 -16.24
N ASP A 119 -22.04 -21.91 -16.42
CA ASP A 119 -21.59 -22.62 -17.62
C ASP A 119 -22.21 -24.00 -17.75
N THR A 120 -22.60 -24.63 -16.64
CA THR A 120 -23.36 -25.88 -16.63
C THR A 120 -24.71 -25.71 -17.33
N PHE A 121 -25.41 -24.58 -17.12
CA PHE A 121 -26.66 -24.31 -17.83
C PHE A 121 -26.44 -24.05 -19.32
N ARG A 122 -25.29 -23.49 -19.71
CA ARG A 122 -24.93 -23.34 -21.13
C ARG A 122 -24.77 -24.71 -21.78
N LEU A 123 -23.98 -25.59 -21.14
CA LEU A 123 -23.74 -26.97 -21.58
C LEU A 123 -25.05 -27.75 -21.71
N TYR A 124 -25.96 -27.62 -20.73
CA TYR A 124 -27.29 -28.23 -20.81
C TYR A 124 -28.09 -27.75 -22.02
N GLY A 125 -28.10 -26.44 -22.29
CA GLY A 125 -28.77 -25.87 -23.46
C GLY A 125 -28.19 -26.43 -24.77
N GLU A 126 -26.86 -26.51 -24.89
CA GLU A 126 -26.18 -27.05 -26.08
C GLU A 126 -26.47 -28.54 -26.28
N LEU A 127 -26.37 -29.35 -25.23
CA LEU A 127 -26.60 -30.80 -25.28
C LEU A 127 -28.05 -31.16 -25.61
N ILE A 128 -29.03 -30.43 -25.07
CA ILE A 128 -30.45 -30.59 -25.42
C ILE A 128 -30.67 -30.24 -26.89
N THR A 129 -30.03 -29.17 -27.38
CA THR A 129 -30.16 -28.72 -28.78
C THR A 129 -29.54 -29.74 -29.74
N ALA A 130 -28.38 -30.30 -29.40
CA ALA A 130 -27.70 -31.32 -30.22
C ALA A 130 -28.48 -32.65 -30.30
N ASN A 131 -29.13 -33.05 -29.21
CA ASN A 131 -29.84 -34.32 -29.10
C ASN A 131 -31.37 -34.19 -29.23
N MET A 132 -31.84 -33.10 -29.83
CA MET A 132 -33.26 -32.72 -29.83
C MET A 132 -34.20 -33.75 -30.46
N HIS A 133 -33.68 -34.60 -31.35
CA HIS A 133 -34.40 -35.71 -31.98
C HIS A 133 -34.66 -36.90 -31.03
N LEU A 134 -33.87 -37.05 -29.96
CA LEU A 134 -34.01 -38.12 -28.95
C LEU A 134 -34.96 -37.72 -27.81
N LEU A 135 -35.31 -36.44 -27.71
CA LEU A 135 -36.04 -35.85 -26.59
C LEU A 135 -37.54 -35.76 -26.89
N LYS A 136 -38.37 -36.14 -25.92
CA LYS A 136 -39.84 -36.05 -25.99
C LYS A 136 -40.40 -35.18 -24.87
N LYS A 137 -41.54 -34.55 -25.11
CA LYS A 137 -42.26 -33.77 -24.09
C LYS A 137 -42.73 -34.70 -22.96
N GLY A 138 -42.54 -34.28 -21.71
CA GLY A 138 -42.92 -35.05 -20.51
C GLY A 138 -41.78 -35.78 -19.80
N MET A 139 -40.54 -35.70 -20.29
CA MET A 139 -39.35 -36.25 -19.62
C MET A 139 -38.93 -35.41 -18.41
N GLU A 140 -38.35 -36.06 -17.38
CA GLU A 140 -37.79 -35.42 -16.17
C GLU A 140 -36.29 -35.20 -16.23
N SER A 141 -35.59 -36.06 -16.95
CA SER A 141 -34.16 -35.97 -17.16
C SER A 141 -33.76 -36.55 -18.52
N PHE A 142 -32.58 -36.18 -18.98
CA PHE A 142 -31.98 -36.70 -20.20
C PHE A 142 -30.50 -36.99 -19.95
N LYS A 143 -30.12 -38.26 -20.11
CA LYS A 143 -28.74 -38.70 -20.04
C LYS A 143 -28.11 -38.63 -21.42
N THR A 144 -26.95 -37.99 -21.50
CA THR A 144 -26.18 -37.86 -22.74
C THR A 144 -24.69 -37.78 -22.42
N ILE A 145 -23.86 -37.87 -23.44
CA ILE A 145 -22.41 -37.75 -23.29
C ILE A 145 -22.04 -36.28 -23.46
N ASN A 146 -21.28 -35.75 -22.50
CA ASN A 146 -20.65 -34.46 -22.65
C ASN A 146 -19.54 -34.56 -23.71
N TYR A 147 -19.73 -33.96 -24.88
CA TYR A 147 -18.76 -34.02 -25.98
C TYR A 147 -17.43 -33.31 -25.70
N TYR A 148 -17.33 -32.51 -24.61
CA TYR A 148 -16.07 -31.92 -24.17
C TYR A 148 -15.24 -32.82 -23.26
N THR A 149 -15.88 -33.59 -22.37
CA THR A 149 -15.19 -34.41 -21.36
C THR A 149 -15.24 -35.91 -21.65
N GLY A 150 -16.16 -36.35 -22.52
CA GLY A 150 -16.42 -37.77 -22.80
C GLY A 150 -17.21 -38.48 -21.69
N GLU A 151 -17.61 -37.78 -20.63
CA GLU A 151 -18.33 -38.35 -19.49
C GLU A 151 -19.86 -38.28 -19.70
N GLU A 152 -20.59 -39.23 -19.11
CA GLU A 152 -22.05 -39.15 -19.07
C GLU A 152 -22.51 -38.03 -18.14
N ILE A 153 -23.48 -37.25 -18.60
CA ILE A 153 -24.11 -36.17 -17.85
C ILE A 153 -25.63 -36.32 -17.89
N GLU A 154 -26.26 -36.15 -16.73
CA GLU A 154 -27.71 -36.15 -16.59
C GLU A 154 -28.23 -34.71 -16.52
N ILE A 155 -29.09 -34.35 -17.47
CA ILE A 155 -29.64 -33.01 -17.62
C ILE A 155 -31.09 -33.02 -17.12
N PRO A 156 -31.44 -32.23 -16.09
CA PRO A 156 -32.83 -32.10 -15.66
C PRO A 156 -33.69 -31.45 -16.75
N ILE A 157 -34.91 -31.93 -16.97
CA ILE A 157 -35.85 -31.40 -17.95
C ILE A 157 -37.20 -31.16 -17.26
N ASP A 158 -37.81 -30.00 -17.54
CA ASP A 158 -39.14 -29.72 -17.03
C ASP A 158 -40.20 -30.30 -17.98
N LYS A 159 -40.96 -31.27 -17.48
CA LYS A 159 -42.03 -31.99 -18.19
C LYS A 159 -43.01 -31.08 -18.90
N LYS A 160 -43.26 -29.88 -18.36
CA LYS A 160 -44.28 -28.96 -18.87
C LYS A 160 -43.90 -28.38 -20.23
N TYR A 161 -42.61 -28.28 -20.50
CA TYR A 161 -42.05 -27.62 -21.68
C TYR A 161 -41.56 -28.62 -22.72
N SER A 162 -41.59 -28.22 -23.98
CA SER A 162 -40.96 -28.95 -25.07
C SER A 162 -39.43 -28.97 -24.94
N PRO A 163 -38.71 -29.87 -25.64
CA PRO A 163 -37.25 -29.89 -25.63
C PRO A 163 -36.62 -28.54 -26.04
N SER A 164 -37.17 -27.89 -27.07
CA SER A 164 -36.71 -26.56 -27.52
C SER A 164 -36.93 -25.48 -26.46
N GLU A 165 -38.09 -25.47 -25.80
CA GLU A 165 -38.37 -24.52 -24.71
C GLU A 165 -37.48 -24.77 -23.48
N ASN A 166 -37.17 -26.03 -23.16
CA ASN A 166 -36.21 -26.38 -22.10
C ASN A 166 -34.80 -25.85 -22.43
N ALA A 167 -34.30 -26.07 -23.65
CA ALA A 167 -33.03 -25.51 -24.11
C ALA A 167 -33.03 -23.97 -24.00
N GLN A 168 -34.09 -23.33 -24.47
CA GLN A 168 -34.21 -21.86 -24.41
C GLN A 168 -34.27 -21.34 -22.96
N ARG A 169 -34.92 -22.05 -22.02
CA ARG A 169 -34.91 -21.71 -20.59
C ARG A 169 -33.49 -21.80 -20.02
N TYR A 170 -32.73 -22.83 -20.36
CA TYR A 170 -31.33 -22.95 -19.96
C TYR A 170 -30.47 -21.81 -20.50
N PHE A 171 -30.60 -21.45 -21.78
CA PHE A 171 -29.91 -20.28 -22.35
C PHE A 171 -30.33 -18.95 -21.73
N LYS A 172 -31.62 -18.78 -21.38
CA LYS A 172 -32.11 -17.60 -20.63
C LYS A 172 -31.50 -17.53 -19.23
N LYS A 173 -31.45 -18.67 -18.52
CA LYS A 173 -30.83 -18.76 -17.18
C LYS A 173 -29.34 -18.46 -17.24
N TYR A 174 -28.61 -19.03 -18.19
CA TYR A 174 -27.21 -18.72 -18.47
C TYR A 174 -27.01 -17.22 -18.75
N SER A 175 -27.78 -16.64 -19.67
CA SER A 175 -27.67 -15.21 -20.00
C SER A 175 -27.92 -14.31 -18.78
N LYS A 176 -28.90 -14.65 -17.93
CA LYS A 176 -29.19 -13.91 -16.70
C LYS A 176 -28.02 -13.99 -15.71
N LEU A 177 -27.47 -15.18 -15.49
CA LEU A 177 -26.32 -15.39 -14.59
C LEU A 177 -25.06 -14.71 -15.12
N LYS A 178 -24.79 -14.80 -16.43
CA LYS A 178 -23.66 -14.12 -17.07
C LYS A 178 -23.72 -12.60 -16.90
N ASN A 179 -24.91 -12.01 -17.07
CA ASN A 179 -25.09 -10.57 -16.86
C ASN A 179 -24.90 -10.20 -15.39
N ALA A 180 -25.37 -11.03 -14.46
CA ALA A 180 -25.12 -10.84 -13.03
C ALA A 180 -23.63 -10.91 -12.69
N ASN A 181 -22.90 -11.89 -13.25
CA ASN A 181 -21.45 -12.04 -13.05
C ASN A 181 -20.67 -10.80 -13.50
N LYS A 182 -21.01 -10.25 -14.66
CA LYS A 182 -20.37 -9.02 -15.14
C LYS A 182 -20.57 -7.83 -14.18
N ILE A 183 -21.74 -7.76 -13.52
CA ILE A 183 -22.03 -6.73 -12.53
C ILE A 183 -21.23 -7.00 -11.24
N ILE A 184 -21.19 -8.25 -10.78
CA ILE A 184 -20.45 -8.66 -9.58
C ILE A 184 -18.95 -8.43 -9.77
N GLU A 185 -18.37 -8.82 -10.91
CA GLU A 185 -16.97 -8.57 -11.26
C GLU A 185 -16.64 -7.08 -11.23
N LYS A 186 -17.53 -6.24 -11.78
CA LYS A 186 -17.37 -4.79 -11.68
C LYS A 186 -17.40 -4.32 -10.23
N GLN A 187 -18.36 -4.79 -9.43
CA GLN A 187 -18.44 -4.42 -8.01
C GLN A 187 -17.23 -4.88 -7.20
N ILE A 188 -16.64 -6.03 -7.52
CA ILE A 188 -15.39 -6.51 -6.94
C ILE A 188 -14.26 -5.56 -7.29
N SER A 189 -14.12 -5.19 -8.57
CA SER A 189 -13.11 -4.22 -9.02
C SER A 189 -13.25 -2.89 -8.29
N ASP A 190 -14.46 -2.31 -8.26
CA ASP A 190 -14.74 -1.04 -7.58
C ASP A 190 -14.44 -1.13 -6.06
N THR A 191 -14.74 -2.28 -5.44
CA THR A 191 -14.48 -2.50 -4.00
C THR A 191 -12.98 -2.65 -3.71
N LEU A 192 -12.22 -3.32 -4.59
CA LEU A 192 -10.77 -3.43 -4.48
C LEU A 192 -10.09 -2.08 -4.64
N GLU A 193 -10.51 -1.26 -5.61
CA GLU A 193 -10.02 0.11 -5.76
C GLU A 193 -10.27 0.96 -4.50
N GLU A 194 -11.42 0.76 -3.86
CA GLU A 194 -11.75 1.43 -2.62
C GLU A 194 -10.89 1.00 -1.43
N ILE A 195 -10.64 -0.31 -1.30
CA ILE A 195 -9.71 -0.86 -0.30
C ILE A 195 -8.31 -0.28 -0.51
N THR A 196 -7.77 -0.35 -1.72
CA THR A 196 -6.43 0.17 -2.07
C THR A 196 -6.31 1.66 -1.71
N TYR A 197 -7.33 2.46 -2.01
CA TYR A 197 -7.36 3.87 -1.63
C TYR A 197 -7.28 4.07 -0.11
N LEU A 198 -8.11 3.37 0.67
CA LEU A 198 -8.14 3.52 2.13
C LEU A 198 -6.87 3.00 2.80
N GLU A 199 -6.30 1.90 2.31
CA GLU A 199 -4.99 1.42 2.74
C GLU A 199 -3.88 2.45 2.47
N GLY A 200 -3.91 3.11 1.30
CA GLY A 200 -3.03 4.23 1.00
C GLY A 200 -3.15 5.39 1.98
N GLN A 201 -4.37 5.69 2.45
CA GLN A 201 -4.57 6.72 3.48
C GLN A 201 -3.99 6.33 4.84
N LEU A 202 -3.97 5.04 5.20
CA LEU A 202 -3.26 4.58 6.40
C LEU A 202 -1.75 4.80 6.27
N VAL A 203 -1.16 4.46 5.12
CA VAL A 203 0.26 4.71 4.83
C VAL A 203 0.58 6.21 4.92
N ASN A 204 -0.27 7.06 4.33
CA ASN A 204 -0.11 8.52 4.42
C ASN A 204 -0.17 9.02 5.87
N LEU A 205 -1.06 8.47 6.71
CA LEU A 205 -1.15 8.80 8.14
C LEU A 205 0.05 8.32 8.96
N GLU A 206 0.66 7.20 8.58
CA GLU A 206 1.89 6.71 9.21
C GLU A 206 3.10 7.58 8.88
N ASN A 207 3.14 8.11 7.64
CA ASN A 207 4.25 8.92 7.16
C ASN A 207 4.14 10.41 7.51
N CYS A 208 3.09 10.82 8.23
CA CYS A 208 2.91 12.20 8.69
C CYS A 208 3.99 12.59 9.71
N THR A 209 4.63 13.72 9.49
CA THR A 209 5.59 14.35 10.42
C THR A 209 5.04 15.64 11.04
N LEU A 210 3.96 16.19 10.47
CA LEU A 210 3.35 17.44 10.92
C LEU A 210 1.84 17.29 11.17
N PRO A 211 1.27 17.96 12.18
CA PRO A 211 -0.16 17.89 12.41
C PRO A 211 -1.01 18.48 11.27
N SER A 212 -0.47 19.39 10.46
CA SER A 212 -1.15 19.94 9.28
C SER A 212 -1.39 18.87 8.21
N GLU A 213 -0.50 17.89 8.08
CA GLU A 213 -0.63 16.78 7.12
C GLU A 213 -1.81 15.86 7.48
N ILE A 214 -2.04 15.65 8.78
CA ILE A 214 -3.21 14.91 9.29
C ILE A 214 -4.51 15.63 8.92
N GLU A 215 -4.55 16.96 9.05
CA GLU A 215 -5.71 17.75 8.66
C GLU A 215 -5.94 17.73 7.14
N GLU A 216 -4.88 17.71 6.31
CA GLU A 216 -5.00 17.53 4.86
C GLU A 216 -5.67 16.19 4.52
N ILE A 217 -5.21 15.09 5.13
CA ILE A 217 -5.80 13.75 4.94
C ILE A 217 -7.26 13.72 5.39
N LYS A 218 -7.57 14.35 6.53
CA LYS A 218 -8.94 14.47 7.03
C LYS A 218 -9.86 15.22 6.08
N ASN A 219 -9.38 16.32 5.50
CA ASN A 219 -10.13 17.08 4.50
C ASN A 219 -10.38 16.25 3.24
N GLU A 220 -9.35 15.54 2.76
CA GLU A 220 -9.48 14.63 1.61
C GLU A 220 -10.54 13.55 1.87
N LEU A 221 -10.49 12.89 3.03
CA LEU A 221 -11.48 11.89 3.43
C LEU A 221 -12.90 12.48 3.54
N SER A 222 -13.04 13.73 3.98
CA SER A 222 -14.33 14.42 4.02
C SER A 222 -14.84 14.82 2.64
N GLU A 223 -13.97 15.18 1.72
CA GLU A 223 -14.31 15.45 0.33
C GLU A 223 -14.76 14.19 -0.42
N GLN A 224 -14.12 13.05 -0.13
CA GLN A 224 -14.52 11.74 -0.65
C GLN A 224 -15.75 11.15 0.06
N GLY A 225 -16.26 11.78 1.12
CA GLY A 225 -17.50 11.38 1.79
C GLY A 225 -17.36 10.35 2.92
N TYR A 226 -16.14 9.97 3.31
CA TYR A 226 -15.90 9.05 4.44
C TYR A 226 -16.12 9.72 5.80
N ILE A 227 -16.03 11.06 5.86
CA ILE A 227 -16.21 11.85 7.08
C ILE A 227 -17.27 12.91 6.83
N HIS A 228 -18.26 12.97 7.73
CA HIS A 228 -19.31 13.99 7.66
C HIS A 228 -18.69 15.39 7.77
N LYS A 229 -19.01 16.28 6.82
CA LYS A 229 -18.45 17.63 6.77
C LYS A 229 -18.86 18.42 8.01
N GLN A 230 -17.91 18.67 8.91
CA GLN A 230 -18.04 19.79 9.85
C GLN A 230 -17.92 21.10 9.04
N GLN A 231 -18.61 22.15 9.48
CA GLN A 231 -18.63 23.44 8.78
C GLN A 231 -17.20 23.88 8.39
N LYS A 232 -17.01 24.20 7.11
CA LYS A 232 -15.71 24.58 6.52
C LYS A 232 -15.11 25.75 7.30
N LYS A 233 -14.13 25.48 8.16
CA LYS A 233 -13.15 26.52 8.53
C LYS A 233 -12.30 26.78 7.29
N LYS A 234 -12.16 28.05 6.91
CA LYS A 234 -11.36 28.49 5.78
C LYS A 234 -9.89 28.21 6.10
N ILE A 235 -9.35 27.12 5.58
CA ILE A 235 -7.93 26.79 5.71
C ILE A 235 -7.16 27.79 4.85
N SER A 236 -6.24 28.54 5.46
CA SER A 236 -5.42 29.51 4.73
C SER A 236 -4.41 28.75 3.85
N ARG A 237 -4.12 29.26 2.64
CA ARG A 237 -3.11 28.66 1.73
C ARG A 237 -1.71 28.51 2.35
N GLN A 238 -1.43 29.21 3.46
CA GLN A 238 -0.17 29.12 4.20
C GLN A 238 0.00 27.83 5.01
N THR A 239 -1.03 26.97 5.09
CA THR A 239 -1.01 25.76 5.93
C THR A 239 -0.84 24.45 5.16
N LEU A 240 -0.72 24.50 3.82
CA LEU A 240 -0.45 23.32 3.01
C LEU A 240 1.02 22.91 3.15
N SER A 241 1.23 21.67 3.59
CA SER A 241 2.53 21.04 3.65
C SER A 241 3.10 20.86 2.25
N GLN A 242 4.41 21.05 2.12
CA GLN A 242 5.12 20.85 0.86
C GLN A 242 5.54 19.38 0.71
N PRO A 243 5.65 18.89 -0.53
CA PRO A 243 6.32 17.62 -0.81
C PRO A 243 7.70 17.56 -0.16
N LEU A 244 8.11 16.38 0.27
CA LEU A 244 9.47 16.17 0.78
C LEU A 244 10.45 16.33 -0.38
N HIS A 245 11.52 17.09 -0.15
CA HIS A 245 12.58 17.34 -1.13
C HIS A 245 13.90 16.80 -0.61
N VAL A 246 14.57 16.01 -1.44
CA VAL A 246 15.88 15.40 -1.18
C VAL A 246 16.73 15.57 -2.44
N VAL A 247 18.04 15.69 -2.27
CA VAL A 247 19.00 15.73 -3.37
C VAL A 247 19.73 14.39 -3.42
N SER A 248 19.79 13.77 -4.60
CA SER A 248 20.50 12.50 -4.81
C SER A 248 22.01 12.66 -4.64
N SER A 249 22.74 11.54 -4.52
CA SER A 249 24.21 11.56 -4.49
C SER A 249 24.83 12.26 -5.71
N ASP A 250 24.13 12.19 -6.86
CA ASP A 250 24.56 12.76 -8.13
C ASP A 250 24.06 14.19 -8.35
N GLY A 251 23.40 14.80 -7.35
CA GLY A 251 22.95 16.19 -7.39
C GLY A 251 21.61 16.43 -8.10
N PHE A 252 20.75 15.40 -8.25
CA PHE A 252 19.41 15.55 -8.81
C PHE A 252 18.37 15.82 -7.71
N ASP A 253 17.43 16.71 -7.99
CA ASP A 253 16.30 16.96 -7.08
C ASP A 253 15.26 15.83 -7.17
N ILE A 254 14.96 15.22 -6.03
CA ILE A 254 13.95 14.19 -5.84
C ILE A 254 12.82 14.75 -4.95
N TYR A 255 11.59 14.65 -5.42
CA TYR A 255 10.39 15.10 -4.70
C TYR A 255 9.47 13.93 -4.40
N ILE A 256 8.99 13.84 -3.17
CA ILE A 256 8.14 12.75 -2.68
C ILE A 256 6.85 13.35 -2.11
N GLY A 257 5.71 12.90 -2.62
CA GLY A 257 4.41 13.34 -2.12
C GLY A 257 4.04 12.62 -0.83
N LYS A 258 3.63 13.35 0.20
CA LYS A 258 3.29 12.78 1.52
C LYS A 258 1.84 12.35 1.66
N ASN A 259 0.99 12.79 0.72
CA ASN A 259 -0.42 12.42 0.64
C ASN A 259 -0.88 12.50 -0.82
N ASN A 260 -2.10 12.01 -1.09
CA ASN A 260 -2.61 11.93 -2.46
C ASN A 260 -2.79 13.30 -3.13
N THR A 261 -3.15 14.32 -2.36
CA THR A 261 -3.27 15.70 -2.86
C THR A 261 -1.91 16.23 -3.35
N GLN A 262 -0.83 15.95 -2.61
CA GLN A 262 0.52 16.26 -3.03
C GLN A 262 0.98 15.38 -4.19
N ASN A 263 0.63 14.09 -4.20
CA ASN A 263 0.94 13.17 -5.31
C ASN A 263 0.35 13.70 -6.62
N ASP A 264 -0.92 14.12 -6.60
CA ASP A 264 -1.59 14.75 -7.74
C ASP A 264 -0.91 16.05 -8.16
N TYR A 265 -0.53 16.92 -7.22
CA TYR A 265 0.19 18.15 -7.51
C TYR A 265 1.54 17.86 -8.18
N LEU A 266 2.35 16.98 -7.59
CA LEU A 266 3.65 16.57 -8.10
C LEU A 266 3.54 16.01 -9.52
N THR A 267 2.59 15.09 -9.70
CA THR A 267 2.46 14.32 -10.93
C THR A 267 1.80 15.12 -12.03
N LEU A 268 0.80 15.94 -11.74
CA LEU A 268 0.00 16.58 -12.79
C LEU A 268 0.47 18.00 -13.11
N LYS A 269 0.92 18.76 -12.10
CA LYS A 269 1.21 20.20 -12.23
C LYS A 269 2.69 20.55 -12.13
N PHE A 270 3.43 19.90 -11.24
CA PHE A 270 4.82 20.26 -10.95
C PHE A 270 5.84 19.59 -11.88
N ALA A 271 5.64 18.31 -12.21
CA ALA A 271 6.55 17.55 -13.04
C ALA A 271 6.43 17.91 -14.53
N ASN A 272 7.59 18.08 -15.16
CA ASN A 272 7.73 18.28 -16.60
C ASN A 272 7.51 16.95 -17.34
N PRO A 273 7.12 16.95 -18.62
CA PRO A 273 6.87 15.72 -19.39
C PRO A 273 8.05 14.73 -19.44
N ASN A 274 9.29 15.24 -19.38
CA ASN A 274 10.53 14.45 -19.42
C ASN A 274 11.11 14.14 -18.03
N ASP A 275 10.42 14.53 -16.94
CA ASP A 275 10.82 14.10 -15.60
C ASP A 275 10.48 12.61 -15.40
N ILE A 276 11.22 11.94 -14.53
CA ILE A 276 10.98 10.53 -14.21
C ILE A 276 10.01 10.47 -13.03
N TRP A 277 8.96 9.69 -13.19
CA TRP A 277 8.01 9.34 -12.15
C TRP A 277 8.25 7.91 -11.69
N LEU A 278 8.19 7.68 -10.38
CA LEU A 278 8.33 6.38 -9.75
C LEU A 278 7.20 6.15 -8.73
N HIS A 279 6.78 4.89 -8.61
CA HIS A 279 5.81 4.42 -7.62
C HIS A 279 5.95 2.92 -7.41
N THR A 280 5.59 2.43 -6.22
CA THR A 280 5.56 0.99 -5.94
C THR A 280 4.53 0.27 -6.80
N LYS A 281 4.91 -0.87 -7.38
CA LYS A 281 4.03 -1.62 -8.28
C LYS A 281 2.92 -2.31 -7.49
N ASP A 282 1.67 -2.04 -7.85
CA ASP A 282 0.46 -2.64 -7.26
C ASP A 282 0.33 -2.49 -5.73
N ILE A 283 1.11 -1.58 -5.13
CA ILE A 283 1.18 -1.36 -3.68
C ILE A 283 0.95 0.13 -3.41
N PRO A 284 0.08 0.51 -2.46
CA PRO A 284 -0.11 1.90 -2.09
C PRO A 284 1.18 2.56 -1.58
N GLY A 285 1.53 3.72 -2.13
CA GLY A 285 2.67 4.50 -1.69
C GLY A 285 2.72 5.90 -2.26
N SER A 286 3.81 6.61 -1.95
CA SER A 286 4.06 7.96 -2.42
C SER A 286 4.47 8.01 -3.89
N HIS A 287 4.04 9.04 -4.61
CA HIS A 287 4.60 9.36 -5.92
C HIS A 287 5.95 10.04 -5.74
N VAL A 288 6.96 9.57 -6.47
CA VAL A 288 8.31 10.14 -6.45
C VAL A 288 8.65 10.71 -7.82
N ILE A 289 9.15 11.93 -7.86
CA ILE A 289 9.57 12.62 -9.09
C ILE A 289 11.05 12.95 -9.02
N ILE A 290 11.82 12.53 -10.03
CA ILE A 290 13.18 13.01 -10.26
C ILE A 290 13.12 14.14 -11.29
N LYS A 291 13.56 15.34 -10.90
CA LYS A 291 13.70 16.47 -11.84
C LYS A 291 14.91 16.23 -12.72
N THR A 292 14.69 15.89 -13.99
CA THR A 292 15.79 15.56 -14.90
C THR A 292 16.45 16.82 -15.44
N ASN A 293 15.71 17.93 -15.57
CA ASN A 293 16.15 19.15 -16.24
C ASN A 293 16.80 18.85 -17.62
N ASN A 294 16.25 17.85 -18.33
CA ASN A 294 16.74 17.31 -19.60
C ASN A 294 18.17 16.70 -19.56
N LYS A 295 18.69 16.36 -18.38
CA LYS A 295 19.92 15.57 -18.22
C LYS A 295 19.59 14.08 -18.17
N SER A 296 20.55 13.25 -18.58
CA SER A 296 20.47 11.80 -18.36
C SER A 296 20.59 11.51 -16.87
N VAL A 297 19.64 10.77 -16.32
CA VAL A 297 19.66 10.36 -14.90
C VAL A 297 20.51 9.10 -14.76
N PRO A 298 21.55 9.11 -13.92
CA PRO A 298 22.33 7.92 -13.60
C PRO A 298 21.49 6.84 -12.90
N GLU A 299 21.90 5.58 -13.03
CA GLU A 299 21.23 4.46 -12.37
C GLU A 299 21.27 4.57 -10.83
N THR A 300 22.34 5.14 -10.28
CA THR A 300 22.49 5.45 -8.85
C THR A 300 21.34 6.31 -8.32
N THR A 301 21.09 7.47 -8.93
CA THR A 301 19.95 8.34 -8.59
C THR A 301 18.60 7.63 -8.76
N LEU A 302 18.46 6.79 -9.78
CA LEU A 302 17.23 6.06 -10.03
C LEU A 302 16.95 5.02 -8.92
N ILE A 303 17.98 4.31 -8.46
CA ILE A 303 17.90 3.37 -7.34
C ILE A 303 17.58 4.11 -6.04
N GLU A 304 18.24 5.24 -5.76
CA GLU A 304 17.95 6.06 -4.58
C GLU A 304 16.49 6.53 -4.55
N ALA A 305 15.97 7.03 -5.68
CA ALA A 305 14.57 7.41 -5.79
C ALA A 305 13.62 6.22 -5.62
N ALA A 306 13.98 5.05 -6.14
CA ALA A 306 13.18 3.84 -5.97
C ALA A 306 13.15 3.38 -4.51
N LYS A 307 14.28 3.45 -3.79
CA LYS A 307 14.33 3.17 -2.35
C LYS A 307 13.42 4.11 -1.57
N LEU A 308 13.41 5.39 -1.92
CA LEU A 308 12.50 6.38 -1.33
C LEU A 308 11.02 6.04 -1.61
N ALA A 309 10.69 5.65 -2.84
CA ALA A 309 9.33 5.20 -3.18
C ALA A 309 8.90 3.98 -2.34
N ALA A 310 9.80 3.00 -2.17
CA ALA A 310 9.54 1.83 -1.34
C ALA A 310 9.41 2.18 0.15
N LYS A 311 10.27 3.07 0.66
CA LYS A 311 10.25 3.54 2.06
C LYS A 311 8.95 4.26 2.43
N TYR A 312 8.41 5.07 1.52
CA TYR A 312 7.14 5.78 1.71
C TYR A 312 5.93 5.01 1.13
N SER A 313 5.97 3.67 1.21
CA SER A 313 4.89 2.79 0.77
C SER A 313 4.45 1.83 1.87
N LYS A 314 3.37 1.08 1.62
CA LYS A 314 2.95 -0.04 2.47
C LYS A 314 4.05 -1.11 2.61
N ALA A 315 4.96 -1.21 1.64
CA ALA A 315 6.03 -2.21 1.60
C ALA A 315 7.35 -1.74 2.27
N LYS A 316 7.32 -0.71 3.12
CA LYS A 316 8.51 -0.15 3.79
C LYS A 316 9.35 -1.16 4.59
N ASN A 317 8.73 -2.22 5.11
CA ASN A 317 9.39 -3.28 5.88
C ASN A 317 9.62 -4.56 5.06
N SER A 318 9.39 -4.52 3.75
CA SER A 318 9.56 -5.67 2.85
C SER A 318 10.91 -5.62 2.16
N SER A 319 11.50 -6.79 1.91
CA SER A 319 12.66 -6.91 1.03
C SER A 319 12.24 -7.03 -0.43
N ASN A 320 13.09 -6.58 -1.35
CA ASN A 320 12.94 -6.76 -2.80
C ASN A 320 11.61 -6.19 -3.35
N VAL A 321 11.31 -4.95 -2.98
CA VAL A 321 10.08 -4.25 -3.35
C VAL A 321 10.12 -3.84 -4.83
N PRO A 322 9.11 -4.21 -5.64
CA PRO A 322 9.02 -3.78 -7.03
C PRO A 322 8.57 -2.31 -7.12
N VAL A 323 9.36 -1.49 -7.81
CA VAL A 323 9.11 -0.08 -8.06
C VAL A 323 9.08 0.17 -9.56
N ASP A 324 7.94 0.63 -10.06
CA ASP A 324 7.79 1.04 -11.45
C ASP A 324 8.30 2.46 -11.65
N TYR A 325 8.99 2.70 -12.76
CA TYR A 325 9.38 4.03 -13.20
C TYR A 325 9.09 4.23 -14.68
N THR A 326 8.70 5.46 -15.03
CA THR A 326 8.45 5.88 -16.41
C THR A 326 8.61 7.39 -16.53
N LEU A 327 8.57 7.92 -17.75
CA LEU A 327 8.50 9.37 -17.94
C LEU A 327 7.11 9.88 -17.58
N LYS A 328 7.04 11.04 -16.92
CA LYS A 328 5.78 11.66 -16.49
C LYS A 328 4.77 11.82 -17.63
N LYS A 329 5.20 12.04 -18.88
CA LYS A 329 4.30 12.14 -20.04
C LYS A 329 3.46 10.89 -20.30
N TYR A 330 3.89 9.73 -19.82
CA TYR A 330 3.15 8.47 -19.90
C TYR A 330 2.22 8.23 -18.72
N VAL A 331 2.24 9.11 -17.71
CA VAL A 331 1.38 9.04 -16.54
C VAL A 331 0.18 9.97 -16.74
N LYS A 332 -1.04 9.45 -16.53
CA LYS A 332 -2.29 10.19 -16.68
C LYS A 332 -3.24 9.88 -15.54
N LYS A 333 -4.04 10.87 -15.13
CA LYS A 333 -5.14 10.66 -14.20
C LYS A 333 -6.45 10.51 -14.98
N PRO A 334 -7.16 9.37 -14.87
CA PRO A 334 -8.48 9.22 -15.48
C PRO A 334 -9.49 10.21 -14.92
N SER A 335 -10.44 10.64 -15.75
CA SER A 335 -11.50 11.55 -15.32
C SER A 335 -12.38 10.90 -14.25
N GLY A 336 -12.61 11.60 -13.14
CA GLY A 336 -13.40 11.10 -12.02
C GLY A 336 -12.68 10.12 -11.09
N ALA A 337 -11.41 9.80 -11.35
CA ALA A 337 -10.63 8.95 -10.45
C ALA A 337 -10.33 9.64 -9.11
N LYS A 338 -10.19 8.83 -8.06
CA LYS A 338 -9.82 9.30 -6.72
C LYS A 338 -8.48 10.05 -6.72
N PRO A 339 -8.25 10.97 -5.76
CA PRO A 339 -6.93 11.59 -5.58
C PRO A 339 -5.81 10.55 -5.50
N GLY A 340 -4.65 10.85 -6.07
CA GLY A 340 -3.48 9.95 -6.10
C GLY A 340 -3.57 8.82 -7.14
N PHE A 341 -4.75 8.48 -7.64
CA PHE A 341 -4.89 7.42 -8.64
C PHE A 341 -4.40 7.88 -10.01
N VAL A 342 -3.48 7.12 -10.58
CA VAL A 342 -2.91 7.35 -11.91
C VAL A 342 -2.82 6.05 -12.69
N ILE A 343 -2.95 6.17 -14.02
CA ILE A 343 -2.62 5.11 -14.97
C ILE A 343 -1.34 5.49 -15.69
N TYR A 344 -0.52 4.50 -16.02
CA TYR A 344 0.76 4.73 -16.67
C TYR A 344 1.10 3.61 -17.66
N THR A 345 1.91 3.96 -18.65
CA THR A 345 2.41 3.03 -19.67
C THR A 345 3.92 3.16 -19.83
N ASN A 346 4.53 2.25 -20.59
CA ASN A 346 5.95 2.28 -20.93
C ASN A 346 6.88 2.25 -19.69
N GLN A 347 6.42 1.63 -18.63
CA GLN A 347 7.14 1.48 -17.38
C GLN A 347 8.24 0.43 -17.48
N LYS A 348 9.25 0.60 -16.63
CA LYS A 348 10.22 -0.42 -16.27
C LYS A 348 10.14 -0.63 -14.77
N THR A 349 10.46 -1.83 -14.31
CA THR A 349 10.40 -2.19 -12.89
C THR A 349 11.81 -2.39 -12.35
N LEU A 350 12.09 -1.78 -11.20
CA LEU A 350 13.28 -2.02 -10.39
C LEU A 350 12.89 -2.78 -9.14
N TYR A 351 13.81 -3.57 -8.60
CA TYR A 351 13.62 -4.22 -7.31
C TYR A 351 14.62 -3.63 -6.33
N VAL A 352 14.12 -3.12 -5.20
CA VAL A 352 14.93 -2.42 -4.20
C VAL A 352 14.59 -2.87 -2.79
N ASN A 353 15.57 -2.78 -1.89
CA ASN A 353 15.34 -2.86 -0.47
C ASN A 353 15.13 -1.43 0.07
N PRO A 354 14.07 -1.18 0.85
CA PRO A 354 13.86 0.11 1.52
C PRO A 354 14.91 0.28 2.63
N GLU A 355 16.05 0.88 2.30
CA GLU A 355 17.12 1.26 3.25
C GLU A 355 17.46 2.74 3.12
#